data_AF-A0A1Y2X3W4-F1
#
_entry.id   AF-A0A1Y2X3W4-F1
#
_cell.length_a   1.000
_cell.length_b   1.000
_cell.length_c   1.000
_cell.angle_alpha   90.00
_cell.angle_beta   90.00
_cell.angle_gamma   90.00
#
_symmetry.space_group_name_H-M   'P 1'
#
loop_
_entity.id
_entity.type
_entity.pdbx_description
1 polymer ?
#
loop_
_entity_poly.entity_id
_entity_poly.type
_entity_poly.pdbx_seq_one_letter_code
_entity_poly.pdbx_strand_id
1 'polypeptide(L)'
;MSRSSSSPAAYGNKSTADIEAELRSHFAVQHHKFVFERLLGRGAFGLAFSLIEKLSHNRTRRLVVKRSLKPRGEDDLRNEIEWLKTLRGAEHVVRLLASHDEPHPTTYYRRDRKRLLRRQTALDESLEGFTGPIAVIEYLENGDLARLYKRLVGRDQLLPNRVIWSFFLCLIRACVGLAYPPNGSEDDPNQLETIPGDGTQPSRTEHADLSAANIMIGTAGGGFQEHDVIPPLKFIDFGRTREGFKGIPDNIRGILRIMVNLIARKEVRISAWITEYQGFETRATEFLHHGNGANYPTLDDEIRDFLARCLAWEEADRMSLQDMLRIAENAVRTKTAATYPDGTGETDEAIRDLVQQFIYNADT
;
A
#
# COMPACT_ATOMS: atom_id res chain seq x y z
N MET A 1 -1.39 -43.28 44.62
CA MET A 1 -0.40 -42.61 43.76
C MET A 1 -1.11 -42.13 42.50
N SER A 2 -1.66 -40.91 42.55
CA SER A 2 -2.31 -40.23 41.42
C SER A 2 -1.26 -39.50 40.60
N ARG A 3 -1.04 -39.92 39.35
CA ARG A 3 -0.27 -39.13 38.39
C ARG A 3 -1.18 -38.06 37.81
N SER A 4 -0.95 -36.82 38.21
CA SER A 4 -1.53 -35.63 37.60
C SER A 4 -0.98 -35.46 36.19
N SER A 5 -1.81 -35.68 35.19
CA SER A 5 -1.57 -35.23 33.82
C SER A 5 -1.79 -33.71 33.77
N SER A 6 -0.72 -32.93 33.91
CA SER A 6 -0.74 -31.51 33.56
C SER A 6 -0.85 -31.38 32.05
N SER A 7 -2.03 -30.95 31.59
CA SER A 7 -2.28 -30.50 30.22
C SER A 7 -1.37 -29.32 29.88
N PRO A 8 -0.74 -29.25 28.70
CA PRO A 8 0.01 -28.06 28.30
C PRO A 8 -0.94 -26.87 28.19
N ALA A 9 -0.58 -25.75 28.82
CA ALA A 9 -1.32 -24.50 28.76
C ALA A 9 -1.53 -24.11 27.29
N ALA A 10 -2.79 -24.01 26.89
CA ALA A 10 -3.17 -23.47 25.59
C ALA A 10 -2.54 -22.08 25.44
N TYR A 11 -1.79 -21.88 24.37
CA TYR A 11 -1.20 -20.60 24.01
C TYR A 11 -2.31 -19.54 23.95
N GLY A 12 -2.43 -18.73 25.00
CA GLY A 12 -3.60 -17.89 25.28
C GLY A 12 -3.66 -16.68 24.34
N ASN A 13 -4.89 -16.24 24.04
CA ASN A 13 -5.11 -14.96 23.36
C ASN A 13 -4.48 -13.83 24.20
N LYS A 14 -3.48 -13.12 23.68
CA LYS A 14 -2.97 -11.91 24.31
C LYS A 14 -3.99 -10.79 24.12
N SER A 15 -4.15 -9.93 25.14
CA SER A 15 -4.91 -8.69 24.97
C SER A 15 -4.04 -7.61 24.32
N THR A 16 -4.66 -6.55 23.81
CA THR A 16 -3.93 -5.37 23.31
C THR A 16 -3.05 -4.75 24.40
N ALA A 17 -3.53 -4.70 25.63
CA ALA A 17 -2.78 -4.14 26.76
C ALA A 17 -1.52 -4.97 27.07
N ASP A 18 -1.61 -6.30 26.94
CA ASP A 18 -0.47 -7.19 27.17
C ASP A 18 0.64 -6.95 26.15
N ILE A 19 0.30 -6.86 24.85
CA ILE A 19 1.27 -6.60 23.78
C ILE A 19 1.86 -5.19 23.93
N GLU A 20 1.04 -4.20 24.25
CA GLU A 20 1.54 -2.84 24.48
C GLU A 20 2.52 -2.78 25.65
N ALA A 21 2.20 -3.43 26.77
CA ALA A 21 3.09 -3.49 27.93
C ALA A 21 4.40 -4.24 27.62
N GLU A 22 4.32 -5.33 26.84
CA GLU A 22 5.46 -6.09 26.34
C GLU A 22 6.39 -5.19 25.49
N LEU A 23 5.84 -4.51 24.48
CA LEU A 23 6.60 -3.60 23.61
C LEU A 23 7.21 -2.43 24.38
N ARG A 24 6.44 -1.78 25.27
CA ARG A 24 6.91 -0.67 26.10
C ARG A 24 8.07 -1.11 26.98
N SER A 25 7.93 -2.24 27.67
CA SER A 25 8.97 -2.76 28.57
C SER A 25 10.23 -3.13 27.79
N HIS A 26 10.09 -3.81 26.66
CA HIS A 26 11.20 -4.23 25.81
C HIS A 26 12.04 -3.05 25.33
N PHE A 27 11.41 -2.07 24.67
CA PHE A 27 12.13 -0.93 24.11
C PHE A 27 12.61 0.06 25.19
N ALA A 28 11.89 0.21 26.30
CA ALA A 28 12.32 1.10 27.38
C ALA A 28 13.54 0.56 28.15
N VAL A 29 13.59 -0.75 28.40
CA VAL A 29 14.61 -1.37 29.27
C VAL A 29 15.83 -1.82 28.48
N GLN A 30 15.64 -2.43 27.29
CA GLN A 30 16.72 -3.12 26.59
C GLN A 30 17.34 -2.27 25.46
N HIS A 31 16.61 -1.28 24.92
CA HIS A 31 17.07 -0.53 23.75
C HIS A 31 16.78 0.97 23.83
N HIS A 32 17.62 1.73 24.54
CA HIS A 32 17.50 3.19 24.76
C HIS A 32 17.38 4.08 23.49
N LYS A 33 17.70 3.54 22.31
CA LYS A 33 17.53 4.21 21.01
C LYS A 33 16.07 4.26 20.55
N PHE A 34 15.20 3.40 21.07
CA PHE A 34 13.82 3.29 20.64
C PHE A 34 12.86 3.70 21.76
N VAL A 35 11.80 4.42 21.40
CA VAL A 35 10.77 4.90 22.33
C VAL A 35 9.41 4.53 21.79
N PHE A 36 8.64 3.74 22.54
CA PHE A 36 7.25 3.47 22.20
C PHE A 36 6.44 4.77 22.28
N GLU A 37 5.74 5.12 21.19
CA GLU A 37 4.90 6.32 21.13
C GLU A 37 3.45 5.96 21.47
N ARG A 38 2.78 5.16 20.62
CA ARG A 38 1.33 4.88 20.73
C ARG A 38 0.89 3.70 19.86
N LEU A 39 -0.32 3.18 20.13
CA LEU A 39 -1.06 2.33 19.20
C LEU A 39 -1.56 3.18 18.02
N LEU A 40 -1.33 2.72 16.79
CA LEU A 40 -1.79 3.38 15.56
C LEU A 40 -3.14 2.82 15.09
N GLY A 41 -3.33 1.52 15.24
CA GLY A 41 -4.56 0.89 14.78
C GLY A 41 -4.62 -0.61 15.06
N ARG A 42 -5.85 -1.13 14.98
CA ARG A 42 -6.13 -2.56 14.97
C ARG A 42 -6.48 -2.94 13.53
N GLY A 43 -5.59 -3.67 12.87
CA GLY A 43 -5.89 -4.31 11.60
C GLY A 43 -6.73 -5.56 11.82
N ALA A 44 -7.22 -6.18 10.74
CA ALA A 44 -7.98 -7.42 10.84
C ALA A 44 -7.14 -8.60 11.39
N PHE A 45 -5.80 -8.50 11.33
CA PHE A 45 -4.87 -9.61 11.63
C PHE A 45 -3.81 -9.27 12.69
N GLY A 46 -3.73 -8.00 13.14
CA GLY A 46 -2.72 -7.58 14.10
C GLY A 46 -2.89 -6.14 14.60
N LEU A 47 -1.95 -5.73 15.45
CA LEU A 47 -1.80 -4.40 15.99
C LEU A 47 -0.63 -3.70 15.31
N ALA A 48 -0.82 -2.43 14.97
CA ALA A 48 0.23 -1.55 14.50
C ALA A 48 0.53 -0.49 15.57
N PHE A 49 1.79 -0.32 15.92
CA PHE A 49 2.27 0.61 16.92
C PHE A 49 3.29 1.56 16.32
N SER A 50 3.35 2.79 16.82
CA SER A 50 4.36 3.77 16.47
C SER A 50 5.54 3.68 17.44
N LEU A 51 6.74 3.62 16.88
CA LEU A 51 8.01 3.64 17.61
C LEU A 51 8.85 4.80 17.10
N ILE A 52 9.47 5.56 18.00
CA ILE A 52 10.42 6.61 17.66
C ILE A 52 11.83 6.06 17.81
N GLU A 53 12.61 6.08 16.73
CA GLU A 53 14.04 5.81 16.76
C GLU A 53 14.83 7.11 16.88
N LYS A 54 15.72 7.18 17.87
CA LYS A 54 16.71 8.24 18.05
C LYS A 54 17.92 7.97 17.17
N LEU A 55 18.11 8.83 16.19
CA LEU A 55 19.24 8.83 15.27
C LEU A 55 20.36 9.76 15.79
N SER A 56 21.52 9.72 15.14
CA SER A 56 22.61 10.65 15.42
C SER A 56 22.19 12.10 15.20
N HIS A 57 22.84 13.03 15.91
CA HIS A 57 22.62 14.48 15.82
C HIS A 57 21.21 14.94 16.23
N ASN A 58 20.64 14.34 17.28
CA ASN A 58 19.30 14.64 17.81
C ASN A 58 18.16 14.53 16.78
N ARG A 59 18.39 13.84 15.66
CA ARG A 59 17.34 13.52 14.71
C ARG A 59 16.55 12.32 15.21
N THR A 60 15.27 12.29 14.90
CA THR A 60 14.41 11.14 15.19
C THR A 60 13.64 10.75 13.95
N ARG A 61 13.28 9.47 13.84
CA ARG A 61 12.30 9.00 12.86
C ARG A 61 11.23 8.15 13.52
N ARG A 62 10.02 8.17 12.97
CA ARG A 62 8.95 7.24 13.35
C ARG A 62 9.06 5.96 12.54
N LEU A 63 8.65 4.86 13.15
CA LEU A 63 8.61 3.51 12.60
C LEU A 63 7.27 2.88 12.99
N VAL A 64 6.81 1.90 12.21
CA VAL A 64 5.64 1.10 12.56
C VAL A 64 6.08 -0.29 12.97
N VAL A 65 5.68 -0.73 14.17
CA VAL A 65 5.85 -2.10 14.65
C VAL A 65 4.53 -2.85 14.52
N LYS A 66 4.54 -3.99 13.84
CA LYS A 66 3.38 -4.89 13.71
C LYS A 66 3.55 -6.13 14.58
N ARG A 67 2.50 -6.47 15.34
CA ARG A 67 2.39 -7.66 16.19
C ARG A 67 1.02 -8.29 16.11
N SER A 68 0.91 -9.59 16.34
CA SER A 68 -0.35 -10.32 16.26
C SER A 68 -0.90 -10.68 17.64
N LEU A 69 -2.22 -10.62 17.80
CA LEU A 69 -2.92 -10.95 19.05
C LEU A 69 -3.23 -12.44 19.22
N LYS A 70 -3.29 -13.16 18.09
CA LYS A 70 -3.78 -14.53 17.99
C LYS A 70 -2.93 -15.34 17.01
N PRO A 71 -2.86 -16.68 17.16
CA PRO A 71 -2.07 -17.54 16.27
C PRO A 71 -2.34 -17.32 14.77
N ARG A 72 -3.61 -17.23 14.36
CA ARG A 72 -3.95 -16.95 12.94
C ARG A 72 -3.36 -15.63 12.44
N GLY A 73 -3.38 -14.59 13.28
CA GLY A 73 -2.76 -13.31 12.93
C GLY A 73 -1.24 -13.41 12.87
N GLU A 74 -0.60 -14.34 13.59
CA GLU A 74 0.83 -14.59 13.44
C GLU A 74 1.14 -15.18 12.05
N ASP A 75 0.30 -16.09 11.55
CA ASP A 75 0.48 -16.67 10.21
C ASP A 75 0.31 -15.61 9.11
N ASP A 76 -0.71 -14.73 9.25
CA ASP A 76 -0.91 -13.61 8.33
C ASP A 76 0.29 -12.64 8.39
N LEU A 77 0.84 -12.34 9.57
CA LEU A 77 2.03 -11.47 9.70
C LEU A 77 3.30 -12.13 9.12
N ARG A 78 3.47 -13.44 9.28
CA ARG A 78 4.56 -14.18 8.60
C ARG A 78 4.43 -14.09 7.10
N ASN A 79 3.21 -14.27 6.57
CA ASN A 79 2.95 -14.13 5.15
C ASN A 79 3.26 -12.71 4.65
N GLU A 80 2.83 -11.67 5.38
CA GLU A 80 3.17 -10.28 5.08
C GLU A 80 4.70 -10.06 5.06
N ILE A 81 5.44 -10.57 6.05
CA ILE A 81 6.90 -10.44 6.10
C ILE A 81 7.56 -11.07 4.86
N GLU A 82 7.13 -12.26 4.46
CA GLU A 82 7.72 -12.94 3.29
C GLU A 82 7.44 -12.19 1.99
N TRP A 83 6.20 -11.71 1.78
CA TRP A 83 5.88 -10.90 0.60
C TRP A 83 6.61 -9.56 0.58
N LEU A 84 6.73 -8.89 1.72
CA LEU A 84 7.50 -7.65 1.81
C LEU A 84 8.99 -7.88 1.55
N LYS A 85 9.55 -9.05 1.87
CA LYS A 85 10.92 -9.42 1.47
C LYS A 85 11.03 -9.58 -0.05
N THR A 86 10.08 -10.25 -0.69
CA THR A 86 10.03 -10.42 -2.15
C THR A 86 9.88 -9.08 -2.88
N LEU A 87 9.15 -8.14 -2.30
CA LEU A 87 8.89 -6.81 -2.86
C LEU A 87 9.91 -5.74 -2.43
N ARG A 88 11.00 -6.11 -1.75
CA ARG A 88 12.06 -5.17 -1.37
C ARG A 88 12.59 -4.43 -2.59
N GLY A 89 12.71 -3.12 -2.45
CA GLY A 89 13.12 -2.22 -3.53
C GLY A 89 11.96 -1.64 -4.36
N ALA A 90 10.71 -2.06 -4.14
CA ALA A 90 9.56 -1.44 -4.79
C ALA A 90 9.23 -0.08 -4.15
N GLU A 91 9.13 1.00 -4.94
CA GLU A 91 8.79 2.33 -4.42
C GLU A 91 7.34 2.43 -3.94
N HIS A 92 6.41 1.77 -4.63
CA HIS A 92 4.97 1.84 -4.38
C HIS A 92 4.47 0.74 -3.44
N VAL A 93 5.38 0.13 -2.68
CA VAL A 93 5.11 -0.82 -1.60
C VAL A 93 5.80 -0.31 -0.34
N VAL A 94 5.14 -0.46 0.81
CA VAL A 94 5.75 -0.08 2.09
C VAL A 94 7.05 -0.84 2.36
N ARG A 95 8.08 -0.12 2.79
CA ARG A 95 9.38 -0.73 3.08
C ARG A 95 9.36 -1.52 4.39
N LEU A 96 9.73 -2.80 4.31
CA LEU A 96 10.14 -3.60 5.47
C LEU A 96 11.55 -3.22 5.90
N LEU A 97 11.68 -2.76 7.15
CA LEU A 97 12.94 -2.30 7.73
C LEU A 97 13.61 -3.36 8.59
N ALA A 98 12.83 -4.17 9.30
CA ALA A 98 13.34 -5.30 10.08
C ALA A 98 12.22 -6.31 10.33
N SER A 99 12.59 -7.57 10.59
CA SER A 99 11.65 -8.59 11.04
C SER A 99 12.35 -9.65 11.88
N HIS A 100 11.60 -10.22 12.82
CA HIS A 100 12.03 -11.33 13.66
C HIS A 100 10.84 -12.29 13.87
N ASP A 101 11.13 -13.59 14.01
CA ASP A 101 10.12 -14.61 14.28
C ASP A 101 10.77 -15.73 15.08
N GLU A 102 10.74 -15.60 16.41
CA GLU A 102 11.20 -16.65 17.31
C GLU A 102 10.08 -17.68 17.54
N PRO A 103 10.32 -18.98 17.30
CA PRO A 103 9.29 -19.99 17.51
C PRO A 103 8.86 -20.07 18.97
N HIS A 104 7.59 -20.38 19.21
CA HIS A 104 7.12 -20.67 20.58
C HIS A 104 7.84 -21.91 21.13
N PRO A 105 8.29 -21.90 22.40
CA PRO A 105 9.00 -23.03 23.02
C PRO A 105 8.26 -24.37 22.94
N THR A 106 6.95 -24.35 22.72
CA THR A 106 6.06 -25.52 22.66
C THR A 106 5.72 -25.99 21.24
N THR A 107 6.07 -25.22 20.19
CA THR A 107 5.79 -25.61 18.80
C THR A 107 6.94 -26.41 18.20
N TYR A 108 6.77 -27.72 18.12
CA TYR A 108 7.71 -28.69 17.53
C TYR A 108 7.68 -28.67 15.99
N TYR A 109 7.76 -27.49 15.36
CA TYR A 109 7.91 -27.41 13.91
C TYR A 109 9.41 -27.34 13.56
N ARG A 110 9.92 -28.42 12.96
CA ARG A 110 11.24 -28.45 12.31
C ARG A 110 11.22 -27.48 11.13
N ARG A 111 11.73 -26.27 11.31
CA ARG A 111 12.20 -25.41 10.21
C ARG A 111 13.71 -25.54 10.13
N ASP A 112 14.20 -25.86 8.94
CA ASP A 112 15.63 -25.88 8.65
C ASP A 112 16.21 -24.49 8.90
N ARG A 113 17.03 -24.39 9.95
CA ARG A 113 17.82 -23.19 10.26
C ARG A 113 18.94 -23.04 9.23
N LYS A 114 18.63 -22.52 8.03
CA LYS A 114 19.65 -21.85 7.24
C LYS A 114 19.83 -20.44 7.80
N ARG A 115 20.69 -20.31 8.82
CA ARG A 115 21.28 -19.02 9.18
C ARG A 115 22.22 -18.63 8.04
N LEU A 116 21.70 -17.97 7.02
CA LEU A 116 22.53 -17.13 6.17
C LEU A 116 23.08 -16.02 7.07
N LEU A 117 24.38 -15.72 6.93
CA LEU A 117 25.07 -14.65 7.65
C LEU A 117 24.44 -13.31 7.27
N ARG A 118 23.36 -12.96 7.96
CA ARG A 118 22.66 -11.69 7.82
C ARG A 118 23.50 -10.63 8.53
N ARG A 119 23.71 -9.49 7.87
CA ARG A 119 24.24 -8.31 8.55
C ARG A 119 23.15 -7.82 9.49
N GLN A 120 23.36 -7.96 10.79
CA GLN A 120 22.37 -7.59 11.79
C GLN A 120 22.43 -6.07 11.98
N THR A 121 21.33 -5.39 11.69
CA THR A 121 21.21 -3.96 12.02
C THR A 121 20.88 -3.81 13.51
N ALA A 122 21.18 -2.65 14.10
CA ALA A 122 20.75 -2.34 15.46
C ALA A 122 19.20 -2.43 15.63
N LEU A 123 18.45 -2.29 14.53
CA LEU A 123 17.01 -2.48 14.50
C LEU A 123 16.66 -3.98 14.56
N ASP A 124 17.34 -4.85 13.82
CA ASP A 124 17.12 -6.31 13.91
C ASP A 124 17.47 -6.87 15.28
N GLU A 125 18.59 -6.43 15.87
CA GLU A 125 18.98 -6.79 17.24
C GLU A 125 17.91 -6.34 18.25
N SER A 126 17.26 -5.20 18.00
CA SER A 126 16.20 -4.69 18.89
C SER A 126 14.93 -5.53 18.92
N LEU A 127 14.78 -6.49 18.01
CA LEU A 127 13.62 -7.38 17.94
C LEU A 127 13.90 -8.76 18.56
N GLU A 128 15.14 -9.04 18.98
CA GLU A 128 15.46 -10.29 19.68
C GLU A 128 14.72 -10.36 21.02
N GLY A 129 14.29 -11.56 21.43
CA GLY A 129 13.57 -11.78 22.68
C GLY A 129 12.04 -11.68 22.57
N PHE A 130 11.51 -11.22 21.43
CA PHE A 130 10.09 -11.36 21.13
C PHE A 130 9.76 -12.75 20.60
N THR A 131 8.83 -13.44 21.26
CA THR A 131 8.27 -14.69 20.73
C THR A 131 7.21 -14.41 19.66
N GLY A 132 7.17 -15.24 18.62
CA GLY A 132 6.29 -15.07 17.45
C GLY A 132 6.78 -13.98 16.49
N PRO A 133 6.04 -13.73 15.39
CA PRO A 133 6.47 -12.80 14.36
C PRO A 133 6.32 -11.35 14.83
N ILE A 134 7.27 -10.53 14.42
CA ILE A 134 7.28 -9.08 14.58
C ILE A 134 7.90 -8.47 13.32
N ALA A 135 7.28 -7.41 12.82
CA ALA A 135 7.78 -6.66 11.67
C ALA A 135 7.91 -5.19 12.04
N VAL A 136 8.96 -4.55 11.54
CA VAL A 136 9.12 -3.10 11.56
C VAL A 136 9.11 -2.61 10.13
N ILE A 137 8.20 -1.69 9.82
CA ILE A 137 8.05 -1.08 8.50
C ILE A 137 8.21 0.44 8.62
N GLU A 138 8.45 1.11 7.49
CA GLU A 138 8.49 2.58 7.46
C GLU A 138 7.16 3.20 7.93
N TYR A 139 7.25 4.38 8.56
CA TYR A 139 6.08 5.14 8.97
C TYR A 139 5.69 6.12 7.86
N LEU A 140 4.47 5.97 7.34
CA LEU A 140 3.90 6.82 6.29
C LEU A 140 2.98 7.87 6.93
N GLU A 141 3.44 9.12 6.95
CA GLU A 141 2.89 10.17 7.82
C GLU A 141 1.50 10.67 7.41
N ASN A 142 1.11 10.47 6.15
CA ASN A 142 0.03 11.25 5.54
C ASN A 142 -1.31 10.50 5.45
N GLY A 143 -1.43 9.42 6.22
CA GLY A 143 -2.63 8.58 6.30
C GLY A 143 -2.88 7.76 5.04
N ASP A 144 -4.12 7.30 4.90
CA ASP A 144 -4.58 6.39 3.85
C ASP A 144 -5.58 7.05 2.87
N LEU A 145 -5.78 6.44 1.70
CA LEU A 145 -6.72 6.94 0.70
C LEU A 145 -8.18 6.94 1.17
N ALA A 146 -8.58 6.06 2.11
CA ALA A 146 -9.93 6.08 2.63
C ALA A 146 -10.19 7.34 3.47
N ARG A 147 -9.18 7.83 4.22
CA ARG A 147 -9.26 9.12 4.92
C ARG A 147 -9.23 10.29 3.94
N LEU A 148 -8.37 10.26 2.92
CA LEU A 148 -8.37 11.29 1.87
C LEU A 148 -9.74 11.40 1.18
N TYR A 149 -10.33 10.27 0.78
CA TYR A 149 -11.66 10.21 0.21
C TYR A 149 -12.70 10.90 1.10
N LYS A 150 -12.73 10.59 2.41
CA LYS A 150 -13.65 11.23 3.37
C LYS A 150 -13.47 12.75 3.42
N ARG A 151 -12.23 13.24 3.37
CA ARG A 151 -11.93 14.69 3.38
C ARG A 151 -12.38 15.37 2.09
N LEU A 152 -12.13 14.74 0.94
CA LEU A 152 -12.57 15.26 -0.36
C LEU A 152 -14.09 15.35 -0.45
N VAL A 153 -14.81 14.30 0.01
CA VAL A 153 -16.28 14.30 0.09
C VAL A 153 -16.76 15.39 1.04
N GLY A 154 -16.20 15.47 2.25
CA GLY A 154 -16.64 16.39 3.29
C GLY A 154 -16.44 17.87 2.96
N ARG A 155 -15.51 18.19 2.04
CA ARG A 155 -15.25 19.56 1.57
C ARG A 155 -15.67 19.81 0.12
N ASP A 156 -16.40 18.87 -0.49
CA ASP A 156 -16.79 18.92 -1.90
C ASP A 156 -15.62 19.25 -2.85
N GLN A 157 -14.42 18.71 -2.57
CA GLN A 157 -13.23 18.93 -3.37
C GLN A 157 -13.09 17.87 -4.47
N LEU A 158 -12.88 18.31 -5.72
CA LEU A 158 -12.47 17.45 -6.83
C LEU A 158 -10.95 17.34 -6.90
N LEU A 159 -10.44 16.19 -7.35
CA LEU A 159 -9.02 16.05 -7.66
C LEU A 159 -8.72 16.66 -9.03
N PRO A 160 -7.62 17.42 -9.17
CA PRO A 160 -7.08 17.80 -10.47
C PRO A 160 -6.72 16.55 -11.29
N ASN A 161 -6.85 16.65 -12.61
CA ASN A 161 -6.58 15.55 -13.53
C ASN A 161 -5.13 15.07 -13.44
N ARG A 162 -4.16 15.98 -13.22
CA ARG A 162 -2.76 15.59 -12.98
C ARG A 162 -2.59 14.74 -11.72
N VAL A 163 -3.36 15.02 -10.66
CA VAL A 163 -3.38 14.21 -9.44
C VAL A 163 -3.99 12.84 -9.71
N ILE A 164 -5.07 12.77 -10.49
CA ILE A 164 -5.71 11.51 -10.89
C ILE A 164 -4.72 10.64 -11.69
N TRP A 165 -4.00 11.21 -12.66
CA TRP A 165 -2.99 10.49 -13.44
C TRP A 165 -1.83 9.98 -12.58
N SER A 166 -1.31 10.80 -11.67
CA SER A 166 -0.25 10.39 -10.74
C SER A 166 -0.72 9.25 -9.83
N PHE A 167 -1.95 9.31 -9.32
CA PHE A 167 -2.51 8.23 -8.51
C PHE A 167 -2.70 6.93 -9.32
N PHE A 168 -3.19 7.01 -10.57
CA PHE A 168 -3.23 5.83 -11.44
C PHE A 168 -1.82 5.25 -11.63
N LEU A 169 -0.83 6.08 -11.95
CA LEU A 169 0.55 5.62 -12.16
C LEU A 169 1.10 4.88 -10.93
N CYS A 170 0.93 5.45 -9.73
CA CYS A 170 1.38 4.80 -8.50
C CYS A 170 0.75 3.41 -8.31
N LEU A 171 -0.57 3.31 -8.49
CA LEU A 171 -1.31 2.06 -8.27
C LEU A 171 -1.00 1.01 -9.34
N ILE A 172 -0.76 1.45 -10.58
CA ILE A 172 -0.32 0.60 -11.67
C ILE A 172 1.10 0.10 -11.41
N ARG A 173 2.02 0.96 -10.97
CA ARG A 173 3.38 0.57 -10.59
C ARG A 173 3.39 -0.44 -9.43
N ALA A 174 2.54 -0.26 -8.42
CA ALA A 174 2.38 -1.27 -7.38
C ALA A 174 1.90 -2.63 -7.94
N CYS A 175 0.97 -2.62 -8.92
CA CYS A 175 0.55 -3.85 -9.61
C CYS A 175 1.67 -4.47 -10.46
N VAL A 176 2.52 -3.64 -11.08
CA VAL A 176 3.74 -4.08 -11.78
C VAL A 176 4.71 -4.71 -10.80
N GLY A 177 4.91 -4.14 -9.61
CA GLY A 177 5.74 -4.72 -8.55
C GLY A 177 5.24 -6.09 -8.08
N LEU A 178 3.92 -6.29 -8.00
CA LEU A 178 3.36 -7.62 -7.71
C LEU A 178 3.63 -8.61 -8.85
N ALA A 179 3.43 -8.19 -10.10
CA ALA A 179 3.64 -9.03 -11.28
C ALA A 179 5.13 -9.32 -11.56
N TYR A 180 6.01 -8.37 -11.26
CA TYR A 180 7.44 -8.42 -11.50
C TYR A 180 8.18 -7.95 -10.24
N PRO A 181 8.23 -8.77 -9.18
CA PRO A 181 8.85 -8.37 -7.93
C PRO A 181 10.33 -7.99 -8.13
N PRO A 182 10.79 -6.88 -7.56
CA PRO A 182 12.19 -6.47 -7.67
C PRO A 182 13.17 -7.47 -7.05
N ASN A 183 12.74 -8.21 -6.02
CA ASN A 183 13.58 -9.12 -5.26
C ASN A 183 14.87 -8.45 -4.72
N GLY A 184 14.77 -7.18 -4.33
CA GLY A 184 15.89 -6.41 -3.83
C GLY A 184 16.43 -6.93 -2.49
N SER A 185 17.69 -6.60 -2.23
CA SER A 185 18.34 -6.79 -0.94
C SER A 185 17.81 -5.79 0.10
N GLU A 186 18.12 -6.01 1.37
CA GLU A 186 17.63 -5.19 2.49
C GLU A 186 18.09 -3.71 2.44
N ASP A 187 19.31 -3.50 1.94
CA ASP A 187 19.95 -2.20 1.81
C ASP A 187 19.73 -1.55 0.43
N ASP A 188 19.11 -2.25 -0.51
CA ASP A 188 18.92 -1.73 -1.85
C ASP A 188 18.01 -0.48 -1.80
N PRO A 189 18.35 0.56 -2.58
CA PRO A 189 17.46 1.69 -2.73
C PRO A 189 16.16 1.24 -3.39
N ASN A 190 15.09 1.96 -3.12
CA ASN A 190 13.88 1.77 -3.90
C ASN A 190 14.14 2.12 -5.37
N GLN A 191 13.38 1.48 -6.25
CA GLN A 191 13.34 1.70 -7.68
C GLN A 191 11.89 1.75 -8.16
N LEU A 192 11.66 2.44 -9.28
CA LEU A 192 10.36 2.42 -9.94
C LEU A 192 10.12 1.04 -10.56
N GLU A 193 8.94 0.50 -10.33
CA GLU A 193 8.50 -0.77 -10.87
C GLU A 193 8.27 -0.62 -12.37
N THR A 194 8.92 -1.49 -13.14
CA THR A 194 8.86 -1.52 -14.61
C THR A 194 8.63 -2.96 -15.08
N ILE A 195 8.02 -3.09 -16.25
CA ILE A 195 7.84 -4.40 -16.89
C ILE A 195 9.15 -4.76 -17.60
N PRO A 196 9.79 -5.90 -17.26
CA PRO A 196 11.02 -6.34 -17.90
C PRO A 196 10.84 -6.51 -19.42
N GLY A 197 11.79 -5.97 -20.20
CA GLY A 197 11.79 -6.11 -21.66
C GLY A 197 12.38 -7.43 -22.17
N ASP A 198 12.78 -8.32 -21.28
CA ASP A 198 13.47 -9.59 -21.58
C ASP A 198 12.53 -10.78 -21.76
N GLY A 199 11.22 -10.55 -21.77
CA GLY A 199 10.19 -11.59 -21.92
C GLY A 199 9.88 -12.35 -20.63
N THR A 200 10.39 -11.88 -19.48
CA THR A 200 9.99 -12.39 -18.16
C THR A 200 8.48 -12.45 -18.04
N GLN A 201 7.97 -13.61 -17.61
CA GLN A 201 6.53 -13.80 -17.42
C GLN A 201 6.08 -13.17 -16.10
N PRO A 202 4.90 -12.55 -16.05
CA PRO A 202 4.37 -12.01 -14.81
C PRO A 202 4.07 -13.15 -13.82
N SER A 203 4.33 -12.88 -12.55
CA SER A 203 3.81 -13.67 -11.44
C SER A 203 2.27 -13.65 -11.43
N ARG A 204 1.66 -14.55 -10.67
CA ARG A 204 0.22 -14.53 -10.41
C ARG A 204 -0.09 -13.99 -9.02
N THR A 205 0.79 -13.15 -8.49
CA THR A 205 0.64 -12.58 -7.15
C THR A 205 -0.61 -11.71 -7.09
N GLU A 206 -1.53 -12.06 -6.21
CA GLU A 206 -2.71 -11.29 -5.83
C GLU A 206 -2.46 -10.67 -4.45
N HIS A 207 -2.66 -9.35 -4.31
CA HIS A 207 -2.67 -8.74 -2.99
C HIS A 207 -3.83 -9.29 -2.13
N ALA A 208 -4.96 -9.64 -2.77
CA ALA A 208 -6.12 -10.31 -2.18
C ALA A 208 -6.85 -9.56 -1.03
N ASP A 209 -6.48 -8.32 -0.73
CA ASP A 209 -7.16 -7.46 0.26
C ASP A 209 -7.09 -5.97 -0.11
N LEU A 210 -7.13 -5.65 -1.41
CA LEU A 210 -7.06 -4.26 -1.87
C LEU A 210 -8.29 -3.46 -1.45
N SER A 211 -8.03 -2.45 -0.64
CA SER A 211 -8.99 -1.43 -0.20
C SER A 211 -8.30 -0.07 -0.11
N ALA A 212 -9.05 1.02 -0.14
CA ALA A 212 -8.49 2.36 0.01
C ALA A 212 -7.81 2.58 1.38
N ALA A 213 -8.13 1.77 2.40
CA ALA A 213 -7.47 1.83 3.70
C ALA A 213 -6.09 1.15 3.69
N ASN A 214 -5.82 0.29 2.69
CA ASN A 214 -4.56 -0.42 2.51
C ASN A 214 -3.65 0.26 1.47
N ILE A 215 -3.93 1.53 1.16
CA ILE A 215 -3.09 2.39 0.32
C ILE A 215 -2.75 3.64 1.13
N MET A 216 -1.49 3.71 1.54
CA MET A 216 -0.95 4.80 2.32
C MET A 216 -0.37 5.88 1.39
N ILE A 217 -0.30 7.10 1.91
CA ILE A 217 0.23 8.25 1.18
C ILE A 217 1.61 8.60 1.76
N GLY A 218 2.63 8.60 0.90
CA GLY A 218 4.00 9.02 1.23
C GLY A 218 4.15 10.54 1.20
N THR A 219 5.39 11.02 1.09
CA THR A 219 5.71 12.45 1.04
C THR A 219 6.28 12.82 -0.33
N ALA A 220 5.83 13.94 -0.89
CA ALA A 220 6.33 14.47 -2.16
C ALA A 220 7.77 15.00 -2.05
N GLY A 221 8.46 15.15 -3.18
CA GLY A 221 9.86 15.58 -3.24
C GLY A 221 10.85 14.47 -2.91
N GLY A 222 10.47 13.21 -3.16
CA GLY A 222 11.30 12.03 -2.97
C GLY A 222 12.37 11.83 -4.06
N GLY A 223 12.86 10.60 -4.20
CA GLY A 223 13.94 10.27 -5.15
C GLY A 223 13.51 10.16 -6.62
N PHE A 224 12.23 10.34 -6.93
CA PHE A 224 11.68 10.15 -8.27
C PHE A 224 10.86 11.35 -8.71
N GLN A 225 11.14 11.83 -9.93
CA GLN A 225 10.53 13.02 -10.51
C GLN A 225 8.99 12.94 -10.57
N GLU A 226 8.42 11.75 -10.79
CA GLU A 226 6.96 11.55 -10.79
C GLU A 226 6.28 11.89 -9.45
N HIS A 227 7.07 12.03 -8.37
CA HIS A 227 6.62 12.34 -7.01
C HIS A 227 7.10 13.70 -6.49
N ASP A 228 7.58 14.60 -7.36
CA ASP A 228 8.09 15.93 -6.95
C ASP A 228 7.02 16.87 -6.37
N VAL A 229 5.80 16.74 -6.89
CA VAL A 229 4.65 17.58 -6.53
C VAL A 229 3.59 16.78 -5.77
N ILE A 230 3.32 15.56 -6.24
CA ILE A 230 2.27 14.69 -5.73
C ILE A 230 2.94 13.55 -4.95
N PRO A 231 2.52 13.26 -3.71
CA PRO A 231 3.14 12.20 -2.93
C PRO A 231 2.86 10.80 -3.51
N PRO A 232 3.81 9.85 -3.37
CA PRO A 232 3.61 8.48 -3.85
C PRO A 232 2.52 7.78 -3.05
N LEU A 233 1.75 6.91 -3.72
CA LEU A 233 0.85 5.97 -3.06
C LEU A 233 1.54 4.63 -2.86
N LYS A 234 1.41 4.03 -1.67
CA LYS A 234 2.08 2.78 -1.32
C LYS A 234 1.10 1.72 -0.81
N PHE A 235 1.21 0.50 -1.33
CA PHE A 235 0.47 -0.65 -0.82
C PHE A 235 1.00 -1.08 0.55
N ILE A 236 0.08 -1.45 1.43
CA ILE A 236 0.33 -2.04 2.74
C ILE A 236 -0.55 -3.27 2.97
N ASP A 237 -0.27 -4.01 4.05
CA ASP A 237 -1.12 -5.11 4.53
C ASP A 237 -1.16 -6.32 3.58
N PHE A 238 0.00 -6.96 3.45
CA PHE A 238 0.20 -8.14 2.60
C PHE A 238 -0.19 -9.45 3.30
N GLY A 239 -0.92 -9.39 4.42
CA GLY A 239 -1.22 -10.58 5.22
C GLY A 239 -2.01 -11.65 4.46
N ARG A 240 -2.82 -11.24 3.48
CA ARG A 240 -3.61 -12.13 2.60
C ARG A 240 -3.01 -12.39 1.23
N THR A 241 -1.88 -11.75 0.92
CA THR A 241 -1.23 -11.84 -0.39
C THR A 241 -0.88 -13.29 -0.68
N ARG A 242 -1.07 -13.72 -1.92
CA ARG A 242 -0.88 -15.11 -2.35
C ARG A 242 -0.63 -15.19 -3.83
N GLU A 243 -0.04 -16.28 -4.26
CA GLU A 243 -0.10 -16.69 -5.67
C GLU A 243 -1.53 -17.16 -5.97
N GLY A 244 -2.19 -16.51 -6.91
CA GLY A 244 -3.57 -16.76 -7.27
C GLY A 244 -3.76 -17.20 -8.72
N PHE A 245 -5.02 -17.34 -9.13
CA PHE A 245 -5.34 -17.73 -10.50
C PHE A 245 -5.42 -16.54 -11.44
N LYS A 246 -5.81 -15.38 -10.92
CA LYS A 246 -6.08 -14.19 -11.73
C LYS A 246 -4.93 -13.20 -11.66
N GLY A 247 -4.21 -13.07 -10.54
CA GLY A 247 -3.04 -12.19 -10.44
C GLY A 247 -3.35 -10.75 -10.89
N ILE A 248 -2.73 -10.32 -11.99
CA ILE A 248 -2.88 -8.97 -12.58
C ILE A 248 -4.35 -8.53 -12.70
N PRO A 249 -5.27 -9.25 -13.40
CA PRO A 249 -6.68 -8.87 -13.49
C PRO A 249 -7.38 -8.55 -12.16
N ASP A 250 -7.07 -9.26 -11.08
CA ASP A 250 -7.72 -9.03 -9.78
C ASP A 250 -7.13 -7.80 -9.08
N ASN A 251 -5.81 -7.59 -9.18
CA ASN A 251 -5.17 -6.38 -8.68
C ASN A 251 -5.68 -5.14 -9.44
N ILE A 252 -5.76 -5.20 -10.77
CA ILE A 252 -6.29 -4.14 -11.63
C ILE A 252 -7.73 -3.81 -11.24
N ARG A 253 -8.60 -4.81 -11.09
CA ARG A 253 -9.98 -4.58 -10.65
C ARG A 253 -10.05 -3.89 -9.28
N GLY A 254 -9.17 -4.28 -8.36
CA GLY A 254 -9.03 -3.66 -7.05
C GLY A 254 -8.73 -2.16 -7.13
N ILE A 255 -7.68 -1.79 -7.87
CA ILE A 255 -7.26 -0.38 -8.00
C ILE A 255 -8.28 0.46 -8.78
N LEU A 256 -8.90 -0.10 -9.82
CA LEU A 256 -9.92 0.60 -10.61
C LEU A 256 -11.14 0.94 -9.74
N ARG A 257 -11.60 0.00 -8.89
CA ARG A 257 -12.70 0.27 -7.95
C ARG A 257 -12.37 1.42 -7.01
N ILE A 258 -11.12 1.49 -6.52
CA ILE A 258 -10.67 2.55 -5.62
C ILE A 258 -10.66 3.89 -6.35
N MET A 259 -10.05 3.94 -7.54
CA MET A 259 -9.95 5.17 -8.34
C MET A 259 -11.31 5.68 -8.80
N VAL A 260 -12.19 4.80 -9.27
CA VAL A 260 -13.56 5.16 -9.66
C VAL A 260 -14.30 5.80 -8.49
N ASN A 261 -14.26 5.20 -7.30
CA ASN A 261 -14.91 5.79 -6.12
C ASN A 261 -14.26 7.12 -5.73
N LEU A 262 -12.94 7.24 -5.84
CA LEU A 262 -12.21 8.47 -5.51
C LEU A 262 -12.58 9.63 -6.44
N ILE A 263 -12.63 9.37 -7.76
CA ILE A 263 -13.01 10.37 -8.77
C ILE A 263 -14.50 10.74 -8.61
N ALA A 264 -15.37 9.75 -8.44
CA ALA A 264 -16.80 9.97 -8.30
C ALA A 264 -17.22 10.56 -6.95
N ARG A 265 -16.35 10.45 -5.93
CA ARG A 265 -16.61 10.85 -4.53
C ARG A 265 -17.86 10.19 -3.94
N LYS A 266 -18.18 8.99 -4.43
CA LYS A 266 -19.29 8.13 -3.98
C LYS A 266 -18.95 6.68 -4.29
N GLU A 267 -19.71 5.75 -3.69
CA GLU A 267 -19.63 4.35 -4.08
C GLU A 267 -20.28 4.16 -5.45
N VAL A 268 -19.49 3.77 -6.45
CA VAL A 268 -19.96 3.49 -7.81
C VAL A 268 -20.07 1.98 -8.00
N ARG A 269 -21.25 1.53 -8.42
CA ARG A 269 -21.47 0.13 -8.78
C ARG A 269 -21.04 -0.11 -10.22
N ILE A 270 -19.74 -0.38 -10.42
CA ILE A 270 -19.14 -0.63 -11.74
C ILE A 270 -19.88 -1.73 -12.53
N SER A 271 -20.43 -2.75 -11.87
CA SER A 271 -21.14 -3.84 -12.55
C SER A 271 -22.60 -3.55 -12.92
N ALA A 272 -23.12 -2.36 -12.60
CA ALA A 272 -24.55 -2.08 -12.74
C ALA A 272 -24.99 -1.74 -14.17
N TRP A 273 -24.11 -1.11 -14.95
CA TRP A 273 -24.45 -0.58 -16.26
C TRP A 273 -23.35 -0.88 -17.27
N ILE A 274 -23.76 -1.17 -18.50
CA ILE A 274 -22.90 -1.39 -19.66
C ILE A 274 -23.31 -0.35 -20.69
N THR A 275 -22.33 0.22 -21.39
CA THR A 275 -22.56 1.24 -22.41
C THR A 275 -21.63 1.01 -23.58
N GLU A 276 -22.14 1.19 -24.79
CA GLU A 276 -21.33 1.15 -26.00
C GLU A 276 -20.48 2.42 -26.09
N TYR A 277 -19.17 2.24 -26.27
CA TYR A 277 -18.20 3.31 -26.37
C TYR A 277 -17.17 2.97 -27.44
N GLN A 278 -17.06 3.83 -28.47
CA GLN A 278 -16.09 3.66 -29.56
C GLN A 278 -16.04 2.24 -30.18
N GLY A 279 -17.20 1.58 -30.29
CA GLY A 279 -17.32 0.26 -30.90
C GLY A 279 -17.08 -0.93 -29.97
N PHE A 280 -16.93 -0.73 -28.66
CA PHE A 280 -16.89 -1.81 -27.67
C PHE A 280 -17.79 -1.50 -26.45
N GLU A 281 -18.16 -2.53 -25.70
CA GLU A 281 -18.96 -2.36 -24.48
C GLU A 281 -18.08 -2.12 -23.25
N THR A 282 -18.45 -1.17 -22.40
CA THR A 282 -17.70 -0.83 -21.19
C THR A 282 -18.59 -0.58 -19.98
N ARG A 283 -18.02 -0.81 -18.79
CA ARG A 283 -18.61 -0.54 -17.48
C ARG A 283 -18.27 0.85 -16.93
N ALA A 284 -17.65 1.71 -17.74
CA ALA A 284 -17.28 3.07 -17.36
C ALA A 284 -18.42 4.10 -17.48
N THR A 285 -19.68 3.66 -17.58
CA THR A 285 -20.88 4.51 -17.78
C THR A 285 -20.93 5.74 -16.86
N GLU A 286 -20.42 5.62 -15.64
CA GLU A 286 -20.40 6.73 -14.67
C GLU A 286 -19.66 7.97 -15.21
N PHE A 287 -18.61 7.78 -16.01
CA PHE A 287 -17.76 8.88 -16.47
C PHE A 287 -17.89 9.19 -17.96
N LEU A 288 -18.69 8.44 -18.72
CA LEU A 288 -18.84 8.68 -20.15
C LEU A 288 -19.83 9.82 -20.42
N HIS A 289 -19.56 10.65 -21.43
CA HIS A 289 -20.40 11.81 -21.79
C HIS A 289 -21.86 11.43 -22.10
N HIS A 290 -22.08 10.30 -22.74
CA HIS A 290 -23.41 9.74 -23.05
C HIS A 290 -24.00 8.92 -21.88
N GLY A 291 -23.29 8.82 -20.75
CA GLY A 291 -23.75 8.27 -19.48
C GLY A 291 -23.88 9.37 -18.42
N ASN A 292 -23.30 9.17 -17.23
CA ASN A 292 -23.34 10.15 -16.14
C ASN A 292 -22.22 11.20 -16.21
N GLY A 293 -21.47 11.26 -17.32
CA GLY A 293 -20.27 12.07 -17.47
C GLY A 293 -20.47 13.57 -17.30
N ALA A 294 -21.70 14.07 -17.52
CA ALA A 294 -22.09 15.46 -17.27
C ALA A 294 -21.94 15.88 -15.80
N ASN A 295 -21.95 14.93 -14.86
CA ASN A 295 -21.69 15.18 -13.43
C ASN A 295 -20.21 15.47 -13.13
N TYR A 296 -19.32 15.27 -14.11
CA TYR A 296 -17.87 15.42 -13.96
C TYR A 296 -17.30 16.35 -15.03
N PRO A 297 -17.76 17.61 -15.14
CA PRO A 297 -17.46 18.46 -16.30
C PRO A 297 -15.97 18.78 -16.48
N THR A 298 -15.16 18.68 -15.42
CA THR A 298 -13.71 18.96 -15.44
C THR A 298 -12.85 17.71 -15.65
N LEU A 299 -13.44 16.52 -15.72
CA LEU A 299 -12.71 15.27 -15.91
C LEU A 299 -12.25 15.14 -17.37
N ASP A 300 -10.93 15.01 -17.54
CA ASP A 300 -10.22 14.88 -18.82
C ASP A 300 -10.74 13.72 -19.67
N ASP A 301 -10.92 13.96 -20.97
CA ASP A 301 -11.45 12.96 -21.90
C ASP A 301 -10.51 11.76 -22.06
N GLU A 302 -9.19 11.97 -21.93
CA GLU A 302 -8.25 10.85 -21.92
C GLU A 302 -8.40 9.98 -20.67
N ILE A 303 -8.77 10.53 -19.51
CA ILE A 303 -9.06 9.73 -18.32
C ILE A 303 -10.35 8.93 -18.53
N ARG A 304 -11.37 9.51 -19.18
CA ARG A 304 -12.60 8.78 -19.53
C ARG A 304 -12.30 7.63 -20.48
N ASP A 305 -11.51 7.86 -21.52
CA ASP A 305 -11.08 6.84 -22.48
C ASP A 305 -10.27 5.73 -21.81
N PHE A 306 -9.33 6.12 -20.94
CA PHE A 306 -8.53 5.19 -20.15
C PHE A 306 -9.39 4.30 -19.27
N LEU A 307 -10.34 4.88 -18.51
CA LEU A 307 -11.29 4.13 -17.69
C LEU A 307 -12.18 3.22 -18.53
N ALA A 308 -12.66 3.69 -19.69
CA ALA A 308 -13.51 2.91 -20.58
C ALA A 308 -12.81 1.63 -21.04
N ARG A 309 -11.56 1.73 -21.50
CA ARG A 309 -10.74 0.58 -21.92
C ARG A 309 -10.34 -0.32 -20.75
N CYS A 310 -10.02 0.25 -19.58
CA CYS A 310 -9.70 -0.55 -18.40
C CYS A 310 -10.92 -1.35 -17.87
N LEU A 311 -12.11 -0.78 -18.04
CA LEU A 311 -13.40 -1.35 -17.61
C LEU A 311 -14.19 -1.98 -18.75
N ALA A 312 -13.54 -2.32 -19.87
CA ALA A 312 -14.18 -3.00 -20.98
C ALA A 312 -14.88 -4.29 -20.50
N TRP A 313 -16.08 -4.53 -21.05
CA TRP A 313 -16.92 -5.66 -20.70
C TRP A 313 -16.22 -6.97 -21.08
N GLU A 314 -15.84 -7.09 -22.35
CA GLU A 314 -15.09 -8.22 -22.88
C GLU A 314 -13.63 -8.17 -22.44
N GLU A 315 -13.07 -9.33 -22.10
CA GLU A 315 -11.69 -9.41 -21.63
C GLU A 315 -10.67 -9.07 -22.71
N ALA A 316 -10.98 -9.39 -23.97
CA ALA A 316 -10.11 -9.10 -25.12
C ALA A 316 -9.96 -7.59 -25.37
N ASP A 317 -10.94 -6.78 -24.96
CA ASP A 317 -10.94 -5.32 -25.13
C ASP A 317 -10.30 -4.60 -23.93
N ARG A 318 -10.01 -5.31 -22.83
CA ARG A 318 -9.42 -4.69 -21.65
C ARG A 318 -7.98 -4.29 -21.90
N MET A 319 -7.66 -3.08 -21.48
CA MET A 319 -6.29 -2.57 -21.58
C MET A 319 -5.30 -3.47 -20.82
N SER A 320 -4.18 -3.80 -21.47
CA SER A 320 -3.10 -4.57 -20.85
C SER A 320 -2.40 -3.77 -19.75
N LEU A 321 -1.79 -4.44 -18.76
CA LEU A 321 -1.00 -3.76 -17.73
C LEU A 321 0.13 -2.91 -18.32
N GLN A 322 0.72 -3.37 -19.43
CA GLN A 322 1.78 -2.64 -20.12
C GLN A 322 1.28 -1.36 -20.79
N ASP A 323 0.12 -1.40 -21.43
CA ASP A 323 -0.50 -0.19 -21.99
C ASP A 323 -0.96 0.77 -20.90
N MET A 324 -1.49 0.25 -19.79
CA MET A 324 -1.86 1.06 -18.64
C MET A 324 -0.66 1.83 -18.09
N LEU A 325 0.46 1.13 -17.87
CA LEU A 325 1.70 1.75 -17.40
C LEU A 325 2.19 2.81 -18.38
N ARG A 326 2.32 2.46 -19.66
CA ARG A 326 2.81 3.36 -20.71
C ARG A 326 1.96 4.64 -20.83
N ILE A 327 0.63 4.52 -20.79
CA ILE A 327 -0.27 5.67 -20.91
C ILE A 327 -0.16 6.55 -19.66
N ALA A 328 -0.18 5.97 -18.46
CA ALA A 328 -0.08 6.72 -17.22
C ALA A 328 1.28 7.42 -17.07
N GLU A 329 2.38 6.75 -17.42
CA GLU A 329 3.73 7.34 -17.45
C GLU A 329 3.81 8.51 -18.43
N ASN A 330 3.23 8.36 -19.62
CA ASN A 330 3.20 9.45 -20.58
C ASN A 330 2.38 10.62 -20.06
N ALA A 331 1.20 10.38 -19.50
CA ALA A 331 0.34 11.42 -18.96
C ALA A 331 1.02 12.21 -17.84
N VAL A 332 1.65 11.54 -16.87
CA VAL A 332 2.39 12.20 -15.78
C VAL A 332 3.58 13.01 -16.29
N ARG A 333 4.28 12.50 -17.32
CA ARG A 333 5.44 13.18 -17.90
C ARG A 333 5.07 14.41 -18.74
N THR A 334 3.96 14.38 -19.48
CA THR A 334 3.68 15.37 -20.52
C THR A 334 2.52 16.32 -20.21
N LYS A 335 1.57 15.94 -19.35
CA LYS A 335 0.43 16.79 -19.02
C LYS A 335 0.83 17.87 -18.02
N THR A 336 0.56 19.11 -18.40
CA THR A 336 0.82 20.31 -17.59
C THR A 336 -0.48 21.10 -17.42
N ALA A 337 -0.46 22.17 -16.64
CA ALA A 337 -1.62 23.06 -16.52
C ALA A 337 -2.17 23.52 -17.88
N ALA A 338 -1.29 23.79 -18.85
CA ALA A 338 -1.66 24.24 -20.19
C ALA A 338 -2.38 23.17 -21.02
N THR A 339 -2.37 21.90 -20.60
CA THR A 339 -3.12 20.83 -21.25
C THR A 339 -4.63 20.96 -21.02
N TYR A 340 -5.06 21.65 -19.97
CA TYR A 340 -6.45 21.67 -19.53
C TYR A 340 -7.11 23.03 -19.78
N PRO A 341 -8.39 23.08 -20.20
CA PRO A 341 -9.08 24.33 -20.58
C PRO A 341 -9.12 25.42 -19.49
N ASP A 342 -9.27 25.04 -18.21
CA ASP A 342 -9.24 25.91 -17.03
C ASP A 342 -8.08 25.51 -16.11
N GLY A 343 -6.86 25.41 -16.65
CA GLY A 343 -5.67 24.88 -15.98
C GLY A 343 -5.26 25.53 -14.65
N THR A 344 -6.05 26.44 -14.10
CA THR A 344 -5.86 27.10 -12.80
C THR A 344 -5.70 26.10 -11.64
N GLY A 345 -6.52 25.05 -11.59
CA GLY A 345 -6.41 23.97 -10.60
C GLY A 345 -5.34 22.92 -10.89
N GLU A 346 -4.66 23.03 -12.04
CA GLU A 346 -3.71 22.03 -12.56
C GLU A 346 -2.26 22.54 -12.51
N THR A 347 -2.00 23.75 -12.00
CA THR A 347 -0.63 24.26 -11.79
C THR A 347 0.07 23.51 -10.66
N ASP A 348 1.40 23.51 -10.67
CA ASP A 348 2.17 22.89 -9.58
C ASP A 348 1.87 23.58 -8.25
N GLU A 349 1.69 24.90 -8.23
CA GLU A 349 1.32 25.67 -7.06
C GLU A 349 -0.05 25.25 -6.51
N ALA A 350 -1.08 25.18 -7.38
CA ALA A 350 -2.42 24.79 -6.97
C ALA A 350 -2.48 23.33 -6.46
N ILE A 351 -1.72 22.43 -7.10
CA ILE A 351 -1.61 21.04 -6.64
C ILE A 351 -0.86 20.98 -5.30
N ARG A 352 0.22 21.75 -5.09
CA ARG A 352 0.91 21.82 -3.79
C ARG A 352 -0.02 22.33 -2.70
N ASP A 353 -0.82 23.35 -2.97
CA ASP A 353 -1.81 23.88 -2.02
C ASP A 353 -2.87 22.83 -1.67
N LEU A 354 -3.38 22.11 -2.67
CA LEU A 354 -4.32 21.00 -2.45
C LEU A 354 -3.70 19.87 -1.62
N VAL A 355 -2.48 19.45 -1.96
CA VAL A 355 -1.74 18.42 -1.20
C VAL A 355 -1.51 18.91 0.23
N GLN A 356 -1.07 20.15 0.42
CA GLN A 356 -0.87 20.71 1.76
C GLN A 356 -2.17 20.69 2.56
N GLN A 357 -3.29 21.11 1.96
CA GLN A 357 -4.57 21.24 2.65
C GLN A 357 -5.24 19.89 2.95
N PHE A 358 -5.17 18.93 2.02
CA PHE A 358 -5.91 17.68 2.10
C PHE A 358 -5.08 16.47 2.50
N ILE A 359 -3.75 16.55 2.45
CA ILE A 359 -2.84 15.45 2.78
C ILE A 359 -2.01 15.79 4.01
N TYR A 360 -1.28 16.91 4.03
CA TYR A 360 -0.35 17.23 5.11
C TYR A 360 -1.00 17.90 6.33
N ASN A 361 -1.97 18.78 6.13
CA ASN A 361 -2.72 19.46 7.21
C ASN A 361 -3.97 18.65 7.63
N ALA A 362 -4.01 17.35 7.34
CA ALA A 362 -5.22 16.54 7.52
C ALA A 362 -5.60 16.26 8.99
N ASP A 363 -4.65 16.42 9.91
CA ASP A 363 -4.82 16.19 11.35
C ASP A 363 -4.91 17.51 12.18
N THR A 364 -4.92 18.67 11.50
CA THR A 364 -5.25 19.99 12.06
C THR A 364 -6.66 20.40 11.71
#